data_AF-A0A0R2RQ20-F1
#
_entry.id   AF-A0A0R2RQ20-F1
#
_cell.length_a   1.000
_cell.length_b   1.000
_cell.length_c   1.000
_cell.angle_alpha   90.00
_cell.angle_beta   90.00
_cell.angle_gamma   90.00
#
_symmetry.space_group_name_H-M   'P 1'
#
loop_
_entity.id
_entity.type
_entity.pdbx_description
1 polymer ?
#
loop_
_entity_poly.entity_id
_entity_poly.type
_entity_poly.pdbx_seq_one_letter_code
_entity_poly.pdbx_strand_id
1 'polypeptide(L)'
;MKFFNDFLALFYPQLCLICQESLLKHEECVCATCLHQTPKTDCFTLKENEVSKRFWGRVQLENAAALFIFNKEGNAQKIIHTLKYEEGKNIGIFLGKQLAYAINESDFFNDIDLIIPVPLHSNKNKN
;
A
#
# COMPACT_ATOMS: atom_id res chain seq x y z
N MET A 1 -14.21 -20.62 20.85
CA MET A 1 -13.59 -21.04 19.56
C MET A 1 -12.35 -20.22 19.18
N LYS A 2 -11.47 -19.84 20.13
CA LYS A 2 -10.17 -19.18 19.84
C LYS A 2 -9.01 -20.18 19.80
N PHE A 3 -8.99 -21.14 20.73
CA PHE A 3 -7.93 -22.13 20.87
C PHE A 3 -7.75 -23.05 19.65
N PHE A 4 -8.85 -23.44 18.98
CA PHE A 4 -8.76 -24.31 17.80
C PHE A 4 -8.13 -23.60 16.59
N ASN A 5 -8.45 -22.32 16.39
CA ASN A 5 -7.83 -21.51 15.34
C ASN A 5 -6.36 -21.22 15.67
N ASP A 6 -6.03 -20.94 16.93
CA ASP A 6 -4.65 -20.74 17.37
C ASP A 6 -3.81 -22.03 17.19
N PHE A 7 -4.41 -23.21 17.41
CA PHE A 7 -3.77 -24.50 17.14
C PHE A 7 -3.59 -24.77 15.64
N LEU A 8 -4.59 -24.50 14.81
CA LEU A 8 -4.49 -24.63 13.35
C LEU A 8 -3.43 -23.69 12.76
N ALA A 9 -3.28 -22.48 13.32
CA ALA A 9 -2.27 -21.52 12.88
C ALA A 9 -0.82 -22.01 13.10
N LEU A 10 -0.58 -23.02 13.95
CA LEU A 10 0.73 -23.67 14.06
C LEU A 10 1.10 -24.48 12.81
N PHE A 11 0.09 -25.03 12.12
CA PHE A 11 0.28 -25.85 10.92
C PHE A 11 0.04 -25.06 9.63
N TYR A 12 -0.84 -24.06 9.68
CA TYR A 12 -1.21 -23.22 8.55
C TYR A 12 -1.14 -21.73 8.93
N PRO A 13 0.07 -21.20 9.21
CA PRO A 13 0.23 -19.79 9.56
C PRO A 13 -0.10 -18.89 8.36
N GLN A 14 -0.63 -17.71 8.64
CA GLN A 14 -0.64 -16.64 7.66
C GLN A 14 0.79 -16.13 7.50
N LEU A 15 1.28 -16.03 6.27
CA LEU A 15 2.65 -15.64 5.98
C LEU A 15 2.71 -14.20 5.47
N CYS A 16 3.77 -13.50 5.85
CA CYS A 16 4.08 -12.17 5.33
C CYS A 16 4.36 -12.24 3.84
N LEU A 17 3.75 -11.33 3.07
CA LEU A 17 3.89 -11.27 1.62
C LEU A 17 5.35 -11.13 1.14
N ILE A 18 6.21 -10.50 1.95
CA ILE A 18 7.57 -10.13 1.55
C ILE A 18 8.60 -11.16 1.98
N CYS A 19 8.62 -11.53 3.27
CA CYS A 19 9.63 -12.41 3.86
C CYS A 19 9.15 -13.86 4.05
N GLN A 20 7.84 -14.14 3.89
CA GLN A 20 7.25 -15.46 4.10
C GLN A 20 7.37 -16.01 5.53
N GLU A 21 7.62 -15.15 6.52
CA GLU A 21 7.55 -15.50 7.94
C GLU A 21 6.11 -15.41 8.46
N SER A 22 5.80 -16.14 9.53
CA SER A 22 4.49 -16.15 10.17
C SER A 22 4.11 -14.77 10.72
N LEU A 23 2.92 -14.30 10.36
CA LEU A 23 2.34 -13.04 10.84
C LEU A 23 1.85 -13.18 12.28
N LEU A 24 2.04 -12.12 13.06
CA LEU A 24 1.46 -11.99 14.40
C LEU A 24 -0.04 -11.66 14.31
N LYS A 25 -0.78 -11.89 15.40
CA LYS A 25 -2.25 -11.68 15.46
C LYS A 25 -2.76 -10.29 15.02
N HIS A 26 -1.92 -9.26 15.08
CA HIS A 26 -2.28 -7.88 14.71
C HIS A 26 -1.63 -7.42 13.40
N GLU A 27 -0.87 -8.30 12.74
CA GLU A 27 -0.30 -8.02 11.43
C GLU A 27 -1.30 -8.46 10.36
N GLU A 28 -1.39 -7.67 9.28
CA GLU A 28 -2.27 -7.97 8.15
C GLU A 28 -1.49 -8.76 7.09
N CYS A 29 -1.29 -8.23 5.87
CA CYS A 29 -0.56 -8.95 4.81
C CYS A 29 0.96 -8.77 4.83
N VAL A 30 1.47 -7.82 5.61
CA VAL A 30 2.90 -7.49 5.71
C VAL A 30 3.28 -7.38 7.18
N CYS A 31 4.35 -8.07 7.60
CA CYS A 31 4.84 -7.96 8.97
C CYS A 31 5.45 -6.58 9.25
N ALA A 32 5.51 -6.20 10.53
CA ALA A 32 6.01 -4.90 10.97
C ALA A 32 7.44 -4.64 10.49
N THR A 33 8.32 -5.66 10.52
CA THR A 33 9.71 -5.56 10.06
C THR A 33 9.79 -5.20 8.59
N CYS A 34 9.09 -5.95 7.72
CA CYS A 34 9.09 -5.67 6.29
C CYS A 34 8.44 -4.32 5.96
N LEU A 35 7.38 -3.94 6.69
CA LEU A 35 6.73 -2.65 6.52
C LEU A 35 7.67 -1.50 6.90
N HIS A 36 8.40 -1.61 8.01
CA HIS A 36 9.38 -0.62 8.46
C HIS A 36 10.56 -0.51 7.50
N GLN A 37 11.03 -1.64 6.95
CA GLN A 37 12.12 -1.68 5.96
C GLN A 37 11.69 -1.20 4.57
N THR A 38 10.39 -1.09 4.29
CA THR A 38 9.90 -0.60 3.00
C THR A 38 10.08 0.92 2.96
N PRO A 39 10.92 1.46 2.05
CA PRO A 39 11.19 2.89 2.02
C PRO A 39 9.92 3.68 1.70
N LYS A 40 9.50 4.53 2.64
CA LYS A 40 8.39 5.47 2.46
C LYS A 40 8.88 6.77 1.86
N THR A 41 7.99 7.50 1.22
CA THR A 41 8.27 8.85 0.72
C THR A 41 7.85 9.90 1.74
N ASP A 42 8.58 11.01 1.80
CA ASP A 42 8.23 12.17 2.63
C ASP A 42 7.40 13.22 1.86
N CYS A 43 6.81 12.85 0.72
CA CYS A 43 6.10 13.76 -0.17
C CYS A 43 4.84 14.38 0.42
N PHE A 44 4.41 13.94 1.60
CA PHE A 44 3.27 14.49 2.32
C PHE A 44 3.60 15.79 3.07
N THR A 45 4.89 16.08 3.26
CA THR A 45 5.37 17.24 4.03
C THR A 45 5.41 18.55 3.23
N LEU A 46 5.43 18.46 1.89
CA LEU A 46 5.53 19.60 0.99
C LEU A 46 4.54 19.49 -0.17
N LYS A 47 3.86 20.61 -0.46
CA LYS A 47 2.97 20.74 -1.62
C LYS A 47 3.72 20.53 -2.95
N GLU A 48 4.90 21.14 -3.08
CA GLU A 48 5.81 20.92 -4.20
C GLU A 48 6.85 19.85 -3.85
N ASN A 49 6.61 18.63 -4.29
CA ASN A 49 7.42 17.46 -3.98
C ASN A 49 7.83 16.70 -5.27
N GLU A 50 8.69 15.69 -5.12
CA GLU A 50 9.19 14.91 -6.27
C GLU A 50 8.08 14.20 -7.06
N VAL A 51 6.92 13.92 -6.46
CA VAL A 51 5.76 13.39 -7.16
C VAL A 51 5.09 14.48 -8.00
N SER A 52 4.79 15.64 -7.42
CA SER A 52 4.13 16.73 -8.17
C SER A 52 5.00 17.29 -9.29
N LYS A 53 6.32 17.37 -9.08
CA LYS A 53 7.31 17.76 -10.11
C LYS A 53 7.25 16.92 -11.38
N ARG A 54 6.96 15.61 -11.26
CA ARG A 54 6.87 14.71 -12.44
C ARG A 54 5.70 15.04 -13.37
N PHE A 55 4.72 15.80 -12.89
CA PHE A 55 3.55 16.22 -13.64
C PHE A 55 3.62 17.69 -14.11
N TRP A 56 4.69 18.42 -13.78
CA TRP A 56 4.88 19.80 -14.23
C TRP A 56 4.81 19.92 -15.74
N GLY A 57 4.04 20.92 -16.20
CA GLY A 57 3.79 21.18 -17.62
C GLY A 57 2.88 20.16 -18.32
N ARG A 58 2.40 19.12 -17.63
CA ARG A 58 1.49 18.10 -18.20
C ARG A 58 0.06 18.28 -17.72
N VAL A 59 -0.12 18.55 -16.43
CA VAL A 59 -1.44 18.79 -15.84
C VAL A 59 -1.29 19.73 -14.63
N GLN A 60 -2.32 20.52 -14.37
CA GLN A 60 -2.39 21.33 -13.17
C GLN A 60 -2.82 20.43 -12.00
N LEU A 61 -1.89 20.15 -11.08
CA LEU A 61 -2.17 19.43 -9.85
C LEU A 61 -2.19 20.40 -8.68
N GLU A 62 -3.09 20.17 -7.74
CA GLU A 62 -3.06 20.88 -6.46
C GLU A 62 -2.04 20.25 -5.51
N ASN A 63 -2.17 18.94 -5.25
CA ASN A 63 -1.28 18.16 -4.40
C ASN A 63 -1.00 16.80 -5.07
N ALA A 64 0.15 16.20 -4.78
CA ALA A 64 0.48 14.86 -5.26
C ALA A 64 1.19 14.07 -4.17
N ALA A 65 0.90 12.78 -4.09
CA ALA A 65 1.44 11.90 -3.07
C ALA A 65 1.75 10.51 -3.64
N ALA A 66 2.72 9.85 -3.02
CA ALA A 66 3.03 8.44 -3.16
C ALA A 66 3.26 7.88 -1.75
N LEU A 67 3.06 6.58 -1.54
CA LEU A 67 3.31 5.96 -0.23
C LEU A 67 4.74 5.43 -0.09
N PHE A 68 5.26 4.84 -1.16
CA PHE A 68 6.55 4.13 -1.15
C PHE A 68 7.45 4.59 -2.28
N ILE A 69 8.76 4.51 -2.04
CA ILE A 69 9.78 4.62 -3.08
C ILE A 69 9.86 3.26 -3.79
N PHE A 70 9.75 3.28 -5.12
CA PHE A 70 9.85 2.08 -5.92
C PHE A 70 11.30 1.76 -6.25
N ASN A 71 11.80 0.63 -5.73
CA ASN A 71 13.09 0.06 -6.08
C ASN A 71 12.86 -1.29 -6.77
N LYS A 72 13.63 -1.55 -7.83
CA LYS A 72 13.62 -2.86 -8.49
C LYS A 72 14.04 -3.94 -7.48
N GLU A 73 13.32 -5.06 -7.49
CA GLU A 73 13.44 -6.19 -6.58
C GLU A 73 13.18 -5.85 -5.09
N GLY A 74 12.68 -4.64 -4.81
CA GLY A 74 12.35 -4.18 -3.47
C GLY A 74 10.96 -4.59 -2.99
N ASN A 75 10.71 -4.32 -1.70
CA ASN A 75 9.44 -4.63 -1.02
C ASN A 75 8.23 -4.02 -1.72
N ALA A 76 8.31 -2.74 -2.11
CA ALA A 76 7.24 -2.05 -2.81
C ALA A 76 6.87 -2.72 -4.14
N GLN A 77 7.84 -3.29 -4.87
CA GLN A 77 7.57 -4.04 -6.10
C GLN A 77 6.78 -5.31 -5.81
N LYS A 78 7.18 -6.10 -4.80
CA LYS A 78 6.47 -7.33 -4.40
C LYS A 78 5.02 -7.04 -4.01
N ILE A 79 4.81 -6.00 -3.19
CA ILE A 79 3.47 -5.55 -2.77
C ILE A 79 2.61 -5.19 -3.99
N ILE A 80 3.11 -4.30 -4.88
CA ILE A 80 2.35 -3.82 -6.04
C ILE A 80 2.11 -4.92 -7.08
N HIS A 81 3.05 -5.85 -7.24
CA HIS A 81 2.87 -7.01 -8.10
C HIS A 81 1.69 -7.86 -7.62
N THR A 82 1.70 -8.21 -6.34
CA THR A 82 0.65 -9.01 -5.71
C THR A 82 -0.71 -8.31 -5.80
N LEU A 83 -0.76 -6.99 -5.54
CA LEU A 83 -1.97 -6.18 -5.72
C LEU A 83 -2.54 -6.28 -7.14
N LYS A 84 -1.67 -6.32 -8.17
CA LYS A 84 -2.07 -6.24 -9.58
C LYS A 84 -2.45 -7.59 -10.20
N TYR A 85 -1.92 -8.69 -9.69
CA TYR A 85 -1.94 -9.99 -10.38
C TYR A 85 -2.44 -11.16 -9.53
N GLU A 86 -2.62 -10.98 -8.22
CA GLU A 86 -3.19 -12.00 -7.32
C GLU A 86 -4.54 -11.51 -6.75
N GLU A 87 -5.17 -12.28 -5.86
CA GLU A 87 -6.40 -11.88 -5.14
C GLU A 87 -6.13 -10.73 -4.14
N GLY A 88 -5.63 -9.61 -4.64
CA GLY A 88 -5.00 -8.51 -3.91
C GLY A 88 -5.98 -7.56 -3.22
N LYS A 89 -7.24 -7.93 -3.02
CA LYS A 89 -8.25 -7.06 -2.37
C LYS A 89 -7.81 -6.67 -0.96
N ASN A 90 -7.30 -7.62 -0.18
CA ASN A 90 -6.79 -7.38 1.17
C ASN A 90 -5.58 -6.45 1.17
N ILE A 91 -4.69 -6.59 0.17
CA ILE A 91 -3.52 -5.71 0.01
C ILE A 91 -3.96 -4.30 -0.37
N GLY A 92 -4.98 -4.15 -1.21
CA GLY A 92 -5.55 -2.85 -1.56
C GLY A 92 -6.11 -2.12 -0.33
N ILE A 93 -6.84 -2.84 0.53
CA ILE A 93 -7.35 -2.30 1.80
C ILE A 93 -6.19 -1.90 2.72
N PHE A 94 -5.20 -2.79 2.89
CA PHE A 94 -4.00 -2.51 3.69
C PHE A 94 -3.29 -1.23 3.19
N LEU A 95 -3.01 -1.13 1.89
CA LEU A 95 -2.35 0.03 1.30
C LEU A 95 -3.17 1.31 1.43
N GLY A 96 -4.49 1.22 1.28
CA GLY A 96 -5.39 2.34 1.51
C GLY A 96 -5.28 2.87 2.93
N LYS A 97 -5.28 1.98 3.94
CA LYS A 97 -5.06 2.35 5.35
C LYS A 97 -3.69 2.97 5.56
N GLN A 98 -2.63 2.37 5.02
CA GLN A 98 -1.27 2.88 5.16
C GLN A 98 -1.10 4.27 4.54
N LEU A 99 -1.73 4.52 3.40
CA LEU A 99 -1.74 5.84 2.77
C LEU A 99 -2.56 6.84 3.59
N ALA A 100 -3.75 6.44 4.06
CA ALA A 100 -4.59 7.29 4.90
C ALA A 100 -3.83 7.73 6.16
N TYR A 101 -3.15 6.82 6.86
CA TYR A 101 -2.33 7.17 8.02
C TYR A 101 -1.20 8.14 7.67
N ALA A 102 -0.56 7.97 6.51
CA ALA A 102 0.53 8.86 6.09
C ALA A 102 0.06 10.27 5.69
N ILE A 103 -1.11 10.39 5.05
CA ILE A 103 -1.65 11.71 4.65
C ILE A 103 -2.40 12.42 5.76
N ASN A 104 -2.89 11.70 6.77
CA ASN A 104 -3.65 12.29 7.88
C ASN A 104 -2.82 13.24 8.75
N GLU A 105 -1.49 13.18 8.65
CA GLU A 105 -0.57 14.12 9.30
C GLU A 105 -0.27 15.36 8.44
N SER A 106 -0.83 15.45 7.23
CA SER A 106 -0.53 16.49 6.24
C SER A 106 -1.69 17.46 6.06
N ASP A 107 -1.40 18.75 6.17
CA ASP A 107 -2.39 19.81 5.94
C ASP A 107 -2.88 19.89 4.48
N PHE A 108 -2.22 19.21 3.54
CA PHE A 108 -2.55 19.27 2.11
C PHE A 108 -3.68 18.32 1.70
N PHE A 109 -4.10 17.40 2.57
CA PHE A 109 -5.04 16.33 2.24
C PHE A 109 -6.27 16.28 3.16
N ASN A 110 -6.54 17.36 3.90
CA ASN A 110 -7.62 17.42 4.89
C ASN A 110 -9.03 17.59 4.29
N ASP A 111 -9.14 18.14 3.08
CA ASP A 111 -10.41 18.52 2.47
C ASP A 111 -10.71 17.65 1.22
N ILE A 112 -10.77 16.32 1.40
CA ILE A 112 -11.07 15.37 0.31
C ILE A 112 -12.54 14.94 0.37
N ASP A 113 -13.34 15.37 -0.61
CA ASP A 113 -14.77 14.99 -0.69
C ASP A 113 -15.03 13.64 -1.38
N LEU A 114 -14.15 13.24 -2.32
CA LEU A 114 -14.40 12.09 -3.19
C LEU A 114 -13.10 11.36 -3.56
N ILE A 115 -13.19 10.04 -3.63
CA ILE A 115 -12.14 9.17 -4.15
C ILE A 115 -12.62 8.55 -5.46
N ILE A 116 -11.97 8.92 -6.57
CA ILE A 116 -12.27 8.38 -7.89
C ILE A 116 -11.16 7.40 -8.30
N PRO A 117 -11.45 6.09 -8.46
CA PRO A 117 -10.45 5.15 -8.94
C PRO A 117 -10.17 5.38 -10.44
N VAL A 118 -8.91 5.24 -10.85
CA VAL A 118 -8.56 5.26 -12.26
C VAL A 118 -9.12 3.99 -12.92
N PRO A 119 -9.94 4.11 -13.99
CA PRO A 119 -10.55 2.96 -14.63
C PRO A 119 -9.47 2.02 -15.19
N LEU A 120 -9.65 0.72 -14.98
CA LEU A 120 -8.84 -0.29 -15.63
C LEU A 120 -9.30 -0.45 -17.08
N HIS A 121 -8.34 -0.57 -17.99
CA HIS A 121 -8.62 -0.86 -19.40
C HIS A 121 -9.36 -2.21 -19.54
N SER A 122 -10.39 -2.27 -20.38
CA SER A 122 -11.30 -3.42 -20.55
C SER A 122 -10.60 -4.75 -20.80
N ASN A 123 -9.48 -4.77 -21.53
CA ASN A 123 -8.67 -5.97 -21.74
C ASN A 123 -8.08 -6.61 -20.46
N LYS A 124 -8.13 -5.92 -19.32
CA LYS A 124 -7.70 -6.45 -18.01
C LYS A 124 -8.82 -7.15 -17.24
N ASN A 125 -10.07 -7.07 -17.72
CA ASN A 125 -11.17 -7.93 -17.26
C ASN A 125 -11.07 -9.29 -17.95
N LYS A 126 -10.16 -10.14 -17.47
CA LYS A 126 -10.28 -11.58 -17.66
C LYS A 126 -10.67 -12.16 -16.31
N ASN A 127 -11.99 -12.16 -16.07
CA ASN A 127 -12.60 -13.17 -15.22
C ASN A 127 -12.49 -14.51 -15.93
#